data_AF-A0A7V9QLH1-F1
#
_entry.id   AF-A0A7V9QLH1-F1
#
_cell.length_a   1.000
_cell.length_b   1.000
_cell.length_c   1.000
_cell.angle_alpha   90.00
_cell.angle_beta   90.00
_cell.angle_gamma   90.00
#
_symmetry.space_group_name_H-M   'P 1'
#
loop_
_entity.id
_entity.type
_entity.pdbx_description
1 polymer ?
#
loop_
_entity_poly.entity_id
_entity_poly.type
_entity_poly.pdbx_seq_one_letter_code
_entity_poly.pdbx_strand_id
1 'polypeptide(L)'
;MIAILLEGSLFVGSIAAIAALVFYITRGSTSLGLRAQQNKNREAIEREAELVCPIHGAHTEAELVRLESGERICPECFRDAMKGIV
;
A
#
# COMPACT_ATOMS: atom_id res chain seq x y z
N MET A 1 -30.70 -25.15 -35.29
CA MET A 1 -29.93 -25.68 -34.14
C MET A 1 -28.74 -24.79 -33.79
N ILE A 2 -27.80 -24.51 -34.70
CA ILE A 2 -26.63 -23.64 -34.42
C ILE A 2 -27.03 -22.23 -33.99
N ALA A 3 -28.03 -21.62 -34.64
CA ALA A 3 -28.49 -20.27 -34.30
C ALA A 3 -28.98 -20.13 -32.84
N ILE A 4 -29.73 -21.12 -32.34
CA ILE A 4 -30.26 -21.11 -30.96
C ILE A 4 -29.13 -21.24 -29.93
N LEU A 5 -28.14 -22.09 -30.22
CA LEU A 5 -26.95 -22.23 -29.36
C LEU A 5 -26.13 -20.93 -29.34
N LEU A 6 -25.99 -20.28 -30.49
CA LEU A 6 -25.23 -19.05 -30.63
C LEU A 6 -25.90 -17.90 -29.87
N GLU A 7 -27.21 -17.73 -30.01
CA GLU A 7 -28.00 -16.73 -29.30
C GLU A 7 -27.96 -16.93 -27.78
N GLY A 8 -28.11 -18.17 -27.31
CA GLY A 8 -28.00 -18.50 -25.89
C GLY A 8 -26.60 -18.21 -25.33
N SER A 9 -25.55 -18.52 -26.08
CA SER A 9 -24.17 -18.24 -25.65
C SER A 9 -23.88 -16.73 -25.58
N LEU A 10 -24.44 -15.95 -26.51
CA LEU A 10 -24.31 -14.49 -26.53
C LEU A 10 -24.99 -13.86 -25.31
N PHE A 11 -26.14 -14.41 -24.91
CA PHE A 11 -26.89 -13.96 -23.73
C PHE A 11 -26.14 -14.24 -22.43
N VAL A 12 -25.57 -15.45 -22.26
CA VAL A 12 -24.78 -15.78 -21.08
C VAL A 12 -23.49 -14.93 -21.03
N GLY A 13 -22.85 -14.76 -22.19
CA GLY A 13 -21.65 -13.92 -22.32
C GLY A 13 -21.91 -12.46 -21.94
N SER A 14 -23.04 -11.89 -22.38
CA SER A 14 -23.40 -10.51 -22.04
C SER A 14 -23.69 -10.34 -20.55
N ILE A 15 -24.38 -11.29 -19.91
CA ILE A 15 -24.59 -11.28 -18.45
C ILE A 15 -23.26 -11.34 -17.71
N ALA A 16 -22.35 -12.24 -18.11
CA ALA A 16 -21.04 -12.36 -17.48
C ALA A 16 -20.21 -11.07 -17.60
N ALA A 17 -20.23 -10.45 -18.78
CA ALA A 17 -19.55 -9.18 -19.01
C ALA A 17 -20.11 -8.04 -18.15
N ILE A 18 -21.45 -7.94 -18.05
CA ILE A 18 -22.12 -6.93 -17.20
C ILE A 18 -21.76 -7.16 -15.72
N ALA A 19 -21.81 -8.41 -15.24
CA ALA A 19 -21.48 -8.73 -13.86
C ALA A 19 -20.01 -8.38 -13.53
N ALA A 20 -19.08 -8.69 -14.42
CA ALA A 20 -17.66 -8.33 -14.27
C ALA A 20 -17.47 -6.80 -14.22
N LEU A 21 -18.18 -6.05 -15.07
CA LEU A 21 -18.11 -4.60 -15.11
C LEU A 21 -18.67 -3.97 -13.83
N VAL A 22 -19.82 -4.44 -13.34
CA VAL A 22 -20.41 -3.98 -12.08
C VAL A 22 -19.48 -4.30 -10.90
N PHE A 23 -18.90 -5.50 -10.86
CA PHE A 23 -17.93 -5.87 -9.83
C PHE A 23 -16.69 -4.96 -9.86
N TYR A 24 -16.15 -4.68 -11.05
CA TYR A 24 -15.01 -3.80 -11.21
C TYR A 24 -15.32 -2.37 -10.74
N ILE A 25 -16.46 -1.81 -11.19
CA ILE A 25 -16.89 -0.46 -10.82
C ILE A 25 -17.11 -0.38 -9.31
N THR A 26 -17.88 -1.29 -8.73
CA THR A 26 -18.13 -1.28 -7.28
C THR A 26 -16.83 -1.41 -6.50
N ARG A 27 -15.86 -2.22 -6.92
CA ARG A 27 -14.59 -2.30 -6.21
C ARG A 27 -13.73 -1.04 -6.34
N GLY A 28 -13.77 -0.37 -7.49
CA GLY A 28 -12.97 0.82 -7.77
C GLY A 28 -13.56 2.14 -7.26
N SER A 29 -14.89 2.31 -7.32
CA SER A 29 -15.57 3.57 -6.97
C SER A 29 -16.11 3.62 -5.55
N THR A 30 -16.26 2.47 -4.88
CA THR A 30 -16.77 2.46 -3.50
C THR A 30 -15.67 2.94 -2.55
N SER A 31 -16.08 3.69 -1.52
CA SER A 31 -15.22 4.23 -0.46
C SER A 31 -14.27 3.20 0.17
N LEU A 32 -14.63 1.92 0.17
CA LEU A 32 -13.76 0.83 0.63
C LEU A 32 -12.54 0.58 -0.27
N GLY A 33 -12.70 0.66 -1.59
CA GLY A 33 -11.60 0.54 -2.55
C GLY A 33 -10.63 1.71 -2.46
N LEU A 34 -11.19 2.93 -2.38
CA LEU A 34 -10.40 4.14 -2.16
C LEU A 34 -9.66 4.11 -0.80
N ARG A 35 -10.32 3.66 0.27
CA ARG A 35 -9.68 3.48 1.59
C ARG A 35 -8.55 2.47 1.55
N ALA A 36 -8.72 1.35 0.85
CA ALA A 36 -7.66 0.35 0.70
C ALA A 36 -6.46 0.94 -0.05
N GLN A 37 -6.68 1.73 -1.10
CA GLN A 37 -5.62 2.40 -1.85
C GLN A 37 -4.95 3.50 -1.01
N GLN A 38 -5.72 4.29 -0.27
CA GLN A 38 -5.21 5.30 0.65
C GLN A 38 -4.37 4.69 1.78
N ASN A 39 -4.81 3.58 2.38
CA ASN A 39 -4.04 2.89 3.42
C ASN A 39 -2.70 2.39 2.89
N LYS A 40 -2.67 1.80 1.68
CA LYS A 40 -1.41 1.38 1.05
C LYS A 40 -0.48 2.56 0.76
N ASN A 41 -1.01 3.66 0.25
CA ASN A 41 -0.22 4.87 0.03
C ASN A 41 0.31 5.43 1.34
N ARG A 42 -0.49 5.43 2.40
CA ARG A 42 -0.08 5.88 3.73
C ARG A 42 1.05 5.02 4.29
N GLU A 43 0.94 3.70 4.18
CA GLU A 43 1.98 2.77 4.64
C GLU A 43 3.29 2.91 3.84
N ALA A 44 3.21 3.31 2.56
CA ALA A 44 4.40 3.62 1.77
C ALA A 44 5.05 4.94 2.23
N ILE A 45 4.25 5.99 2.42
CA ILE A 45 4.73 7.29 2.91
C ILE A 45 5.33 7.17 4.32
N GLU A 46 4.70 6.43 5.22
CA GLU A 46 5.20 6.20 6.57
C GLU A 46 6.55 5.47 6.53
N ARG A 47 6.71 4.45 5.68
CA ARG A 47 8.00 3.79 5.47
C ARG A 47 9.07 4.72 4.91
N GLU A 48 8.74 5.55 3.94
CA GLU A 48 9.68 6.53 3.40
C GLU A 48 10.07 7.59 4.44
N ALA A 49 9.11 8.01 5.28
CA ALA A 49 9.36 8.97 6.35
C ALA A 49 10.26 8.39 7.46
N GLU A 50 10.17 7.09 7.76
CA GLU A 50 11.07 6.40 8.70
C GLU A 50 12.55 6.43 8.25
N LEU A 51 12.80 6.57 6.94
CA LEU A 51 14.16 6.70 6.40
C LEU A 51 14.72 8.11 6.57
N VAL A 52 13.87 9.09 6.85
CA VAL A 52 14.28 10.49 6.94
C VAL A 52 14.30 10.92 8.40
N CYS A 53 15.51 11.11 8.93
CA CYS A 53 15.70 11.79 10.20
C CYS A 53 15.34 13.27 10.04
N PRO A 54 14.47 13.84 10.91
CA PRO A 54 14.15 15.28 10.88
C PRO A 54 15.34 16.20 11.15
N ILE A 55 16.43 15.68 11.74
CA ILE A 55 17.61 16.44 12.15
C ILE A 55 18.77 16.23 11.16
N HIS A 56 19.02 14.97 10.78
CA HIS A 56 20.21 14.58 10.01
C HIS A 56 19.93 14.26 8.54
N GLY A 57 18.66 14.24 8.13
CA GLY A 57 18.24 14.03 6.75
C GLY A 57 17.98 12.57 6.40
N ALA A 58 18.10 12.24 5.11
CA ALA A 58 17.75 10.92 4.60
C ALA A 58 18.84 9.87 4.86
N HIS A 59 18.43 8.67 5.23
CA HIS A 59 19.25 7.48 5.44
C HIS A 59 18.70 6.29 4.66
N THR A 60 19.50 5.25 4.48
CA THR A 60 19.02 3.97 3.95
C THR A 60 18.54 3.04 5.07
N GLU A 61 17.68 2.07 4.74
CA GLU A 61 17.19 1.09 5.74
C GLU A 61 18.33 0.33 6.45
N ALA A 62 19.47 0.13 5.78
CA ALA A 62 20.61 -0.59 6.33
C ALA A 62 21.44 0.24 7.32
N GLU A 63 21.32 1.58 7.27
CA GLU A 63 22.06 2.50 8.13
C GLU A 63 21.33 2.82 9.43
N LEU A 64 20.02 2.53 9.49
CA LEU A 64 19.21 2.77 10.67
C LEU A 64 19.54 1.78 11.79
N VAL A 65 19.68 2.30 12.99
CA VAL A 65 19.89 1.52 14.21
C VAL A 65 18.52 1.08 14.73
N ARG A 66 18.40 -0.20 15.08
CA ARG A 66 17.17 -0.76 15.66
C ARG A 66 17.26 -0.77 17.19
N LEU A 67 16.29 -0.15 17.84
CA LEU A 67 16.18 -0.12 19.29
C LEU A 67 15.52 -1.40 19.82
N GLU A 68 15.71 -1.69 21.11
CA GLU A 68 15.04 -2.80 21.82
C GLU A 68 13.50 -2.66 21.82
N SER A 69 12.99 -1.44 21.69
CA SER A 69 11.56 -1.16 21.48
C SER A 69 11.05 -1.61 20.11
N GLY A 70 11.94 -1.93 19.18
CA GLY A 70 11.65 -2.26 17.79
C GLY A 70 11.67 -1.06 16.83
N GLU A 71 11.74 0.17 17.36
CA GLU A 71 11.84 1.41 16.58
C GLU A 71 13.19 1.54 15.86
N ARG A 72 13.20 2.30 14.76
CA ARG A 72 14.40 2.60 13.96
C ARG A 72 14.81 4.05 14.18
N ILE A 73 16.10 4.31 14.39
CA ILE A 73 16.66 5.64 14.60
C ILE A 73 17.92 5.83 13.75
N CYS A 74 18.21 7.07 13.32
CA CYS A 74 19.45 7.35 12.60
C CYS A 74 20.69 7.19 13.51
N PRO A 75 21.85 6.82 12.93
CA PRO A 75 23.05 6.53 13.71
C PRO A 75 23.60 7.76 14.44
N GLU A 76 23.36 8.97 13.93
CA GLU A 76 23.78 10.23 14.55
C GLU A 76 22.96 10.52 15.81
N CYS A 77 21.62 10.47 15.73
CA CYS A 77 20.77 10.63 16.91
C CYS A 77 21.05 9.58 17.98
N PHE A 78 21.33 8.34 17.57
CA PHE A 78 21.73 7.29 18.49
C PHE A 78 23.05 7.63 19.22
N ARG A 79 24.05 8.10 18.47
CA ARG A 79 25.35 8.50 19.03
C ARG A 79 25.22 9.68 19.98
N ASP A 80 24.40 10.67 19.64
CA ASP A 80 24.20 11.85 20.46
C ASP A 80 23.46 11.52 21.76
N ALA A 81 22.44 10.66 21.69
CA ALA A 81 21.76 10.15 22.88
C ALA A 81 22.73 9.38 23.80
N MET A 82 23.58 8.53 23.24
CA MET A 82 24.58 7.78 24.03
C MET A 82 25.65 8.69 24.66
N LYS A 83 26.05 9.77 23.99
CA LYS A 83 27.00 10.75 24.54
C LYS A 83 26.41 11.57 25.70
N GLY A 84 25.10 11.83 25.68
CA GLY A 84 24.41 12.56 26.75
C GLY A 84 24.15 11.75 28.02
N ILE A 85 24.35 10.43 27.98
CA ILE A 85 24.15 9.51 29.13
C ILE A 85 25.45 9.36 29.96
N VAL A 86 26.58 9.89 29.50
CA VAL A 86 27.90 9.82 30.18
C VAL A 86 28.20 11.11 30.93
#